data_AF-B9TK14-F1
#
_entry.id   AF-B9TK14-F1
#
_cell.length_a   1.000
_cell.length_b   1.000
_cell.length_c   1.000
_cell.angle_alpha   90.00
_cell.angle_beta   90.00
_cell.angle_gamma   90.00
#
_symmetry.space_group_name_H-M   'P 1'
#
loop_
_entity.id
_entity.type
_entity.pdbx_description
1 polymer ?
#
loop_
_entity_poly.entity_id
_entity_poly.type
_entity_poly.pdbx_seq_one_letter_code
_entity_poly.pdbx_strand_id
1 'polypeptide(L)'
;MARTKLNPEFEIEVDGETYVWRLQRTPHWSKDPTERHGMAIAVHHVEGKREVVIEFPPGEQPRYGAPQLKTEQVPRKLVATAIASALEPAGSP
;
A
#
# COMPACT_ATOMS: atom_id res chain seq x y z
N MET A 1 19.61 16.30 -10.75
CA MET A 1 18.70 16.22 -9.58
C MET A 1 17.47 15.43 -10.01
N ALA A 2 17.34 14.19 -9.56
CA ALA A 2 16.23 13.34 -9.96
C ALA A 2 14.93 13.92 -9.41
N ARG A 3 14.02 14.35 -10.29
CA ARG A 3 12.62 14.51 -9.94
C ARG A 3 12.15 13.15 -9.48
N THR A 4 12.17 12.89 -8.17
CA THR A 4 11.46 11.77 -7.56
C THR A 4 10.05 11.89 -8.11
N LYS A 5 9.65 10.96 -9.00
CA LYS A 5 8.26 10.86 -9.44
C LYS A 5 7.47 10.73 -8.16
N LEU A 6 6.82 11.81 -7.76
CA LEU A 6 5.92 11.82 -6.60
C LEU A 6 4.87 10.77 -6.95
N ASN A 7 4.99 9.59 -6.32
CA ASN A 7 3.93 8.61 -6.43
C ASN A 7 2.67 9.31 -5.93
N PRO A 8 1.56 9.27 -6.69
CA PRO A 8 0.38 10.02 -6.35
C PRO A 8 -0.07 9.60 -4.94
N GLU A 9 -0.26 10.61 -4.10
CA GLU A 9 -0.73 10.48 -2.73
C GLU A 9 -2.25 10.63 -2.72
N PHE A 10 -2.90 9.83 -1.89
CA PHE A 10 -4.35 9.82 -1.77
C PHE A 10 -4.74 9.92 -0.31
N GLU A 11 -5.76 10.73 -0.04
CA GLU A 11 -6.37 10.81 1.28
C GLU A 11 -7.39 9.70 1.49
N ILE A 12 -7.42 9.18 2.71
CA ILE A 12 -8.36 8.18 3.16
C ILE A 12 -8.69 8.39 4.64
N GLU A 13 -9.97 8.28 4.97
CA GLU A 13 -10.45 8.33 6.35
C GLU A 13 -10.60 6.90 6.88
N VAL A 14 -10.01 6.64 8.05
CA VAL A 14 -10.03 5.34 8.74
C VAL A 14 -10.28 5.58 10.22
N ASP A 15 -11.32 4.98 10.77
CA ASP A 15 -11.73 5.10 12.19
C ASP A 15 -11.86 6.56 12.69
N GLY A 16 -12.25 7.48 11.81
CA GLY A 16 -12.41 8.91 12.10
C GLY A 16 -11.11 9.73 12.05
N GLU A 17 -9.98 9.10 11.71
CA GLU A 17 -8.70 9.75 11.48
C GLU A 17 -8.37 9.84 9.98
N THR A 18 -7.76 10.95 9.55
CA THR A 18 -7.38 11.15 8.14
C THR A 18 -5.93 10.76 7.91
N TYR A 19 -5.74 9.87 6.95
CA TYR A 19 -4.45 9.37 6.50
C TYR A 19 -4.21 9.72 5.05
N VAL A 20 -2.95 9.95 4.71
CA VAL A 20 -2.47 10.04 3.34
C VAL A 20 -1.65 8.80 3.05
N TRP A 21 -1.94 8.15 1.93
CA TRP A 21 -1.23 6.95 1.53
C TRP A 21 -0.73 7.05 0.10
N ARG A 22 0.34 6.31 -0.18
CA ARG A 22 0.90 6.18 -1.52
C ARG A 22 1.41 4.77 -1.77
N LEU A 23 1.41 4.37 -3.03
CA LEU A 23 2.08 3.16 -3.46
C LEU A 23 3.59 3.35 -3.29
N GLN A 24 4.23 2.58 -2.41
CA GLN A 24 5.68 2.61 -2.22
C GLN A 24 6.37 1.61 -3.14
N ARG A 25 5.78 0.42 -3.32
CA ARG A 25 6.31 -0.67 -4.15
C ARG A 25 5.17 -1.34 -4.90
N THR A 26 5.31 -1.46 -6.22
CA THR A 26 4.38 -2.27 -7.03
C THR A 26 4.69 -3.76 -6.84
N PRO A 27 3.70 -4.65 -6.95
CA PRO A 27 3.98 -6.08 -6.96
C PRO A 27 4.89 -6.43 -8.15
N HIS A 28 5.89 -7.27 -7.90
CA HIS A 28 6.81 -7.78 -8.91
C HIS A 28 6.63 -9.28 -9.06
N TRP A 29 6.45 -9.71 -10.30
CA TRP A 29 6.23 -11.10 -10.66
C TRP A 29 7.40 -11.61 -11.47
N SER A 30 8.17 -12.53 -10.88
CA SER A 30 9.21 -13.28 -11.55
C SER A 30 8.84 -14.75 -11.65
N LYS A 31 9.48 -15.45 -12.60
CA LYS A 31 9.42 -16.91 -12.71
C LYS A 31 10.09 -17.56 -11.50
N ASP A 32 11.11 -16.92 -10.93
CA ASP A 32 11.72 -17.35 -9.68
C ASP A 32 10.80 -16.98 -8.50
N PRO A 33 10.35 -17.94 -7.67
CA PRO A 33 9.55 -17.68 -6.49
C PRO A 33 10.24 -16.75 -5.47
N THR A 34 11.58 -16.77 -5.41
CA THR A 34 12.37 -15.95 -4.48
C THR A 34 12.44 -14.48 -4.89
N GLU A 35 12.17 -14.17 -6.16
CA GLU A 35 12.13 -12.82 -6.71
C GLU A 35 10.69 -12.25 -6.76
N ARG A 36 9.69 -12.97 -6.21
CA ARG A 36 8.32 -12.47 -6.13
C ARG A 36 8.21 -11.51 -4.95
N HIS A 37 7.90 -10.26 -5.25
CA HIS A 37 7.68 -9.24 -4.23
C HIS A 37 6.24 -8.77 -4.28
N GLY A 38 5.60 -8.73 -3.12
CA GLY A 38 4.28 -8.14 -3.01
C GLY A 38 4.31 -6.61 -3.04
N MET A 39 3.10 -6.04 -3.07
CA MET A 39 2.90 -4.60 -3.04
C MET A 39 3.24 -4.04 -1.65
N ALA A 40 3.73 -2.80 -1.59
CA ALA A 40 3.81 -2.06 -0.33
C ALA A 40 3.20 -0.67 -0.48
N ILE A 41 2.48 -0.23 0.54
CA ILE A 41 1.96 1.13 0.66
C ILE A 41 2.63 1.83 1.84
N ALA A 42 2.96 3.11 1.65
CA ALA A 42 3.34 4.00 2.75
C ALA A 42 2.10 4.79 3.16
N VAL A 43 1.89 4.92 4.46
CA VAL A 43 0.75 5.61 5.05
C VAL A 43 1.26 6.56 6.12
N HIS A 44 0.83 7.80 6.08
CA HIS A 44 1.11 8.79 7.12
C HIS A 44 -0.19 9.47 7.57
N HIS A 45 -0.31 9.71 8.87
CA HIS A 45 -1.41 10.48 9.43
C HIS A 45 -1.24 11.96 9.02
N VAL A 46 -2.31 12.64 8.61
CA VAL A 46 -2.25 14.05 8.14
C VAL A 46 -1.65 14.98 9.20
N GLU A 47 -1.99 14.77 10.47
CA GLU A 47 -1.42 15.54 11.60
C GLU A 47 -0.03 15.06 12.05
N GLY A 48 0.64 14.17 11.30
CA GLY A 48 2.00 13.71 11.59
C GLY A 48 2.15 12.77 12.81
N LYS A 49 1.04 12.22 13.31
CA LYS A 49 1.03 11.37 14.51
C LYS A 49 1.67 9.99 14.31
N ARG A 50 1.55 9.44 13.09
CA ARG A 50 1.90 8.05 12.77
C ARG A 50 2.34 7.93 11.32
N GLU A 51 3.37 7.13 11.09
CA GLU A 51 3.80 6.70 9.76
C GLU A 51 4.00 5.18 9.79
N VAL A 52 3.43 4.48 8.82
CA VAL A 52 3.51 3.03 8.70
C VAL A 52 3.70 2.61 7.25
N VAL A 53 4.52 1.59 7.04
CA VAL A 53 4.63 0.90 5.76
C VAL A 53 3.94 -0.44 5.89
N ILE A 54 2.96 -0.68 5.02
CA ILE A 54 2.19 -1.91 5.02
C ILE A 54 2.61 -2.72 3.80
N GLU A 55 3.17 -3.90 4.03
CA GLU A 55 3.55 -4.84 2.98
C GLU A 55 2.46 -5.90 2.80
N PHE A 56 2.00 -6.07 1.57
CA PHE A 56 1.10 -7.14 1.17
C PHE A 56 1.93 -8.31 0.66
N PRO A 57 1.52 -9.55 0.92
CA PRO A 57 2.15 -10.71 0.30
C PRO A 57 2.01 -10.63 -1.23
N PRO A 58 2.91 -11.27 -1.98
CA PRO A 58 2.69 -11.47 -3.41
C PRO A 58 1.37 -12.25 -3.59
N GLY A 59 0.38 -11.63 -4.26
CA GLY A 59 -0.88 -12.27 -4.65
C GLY A 59 -0.79 -13.31 -5.77
N GLU A 60 -1.84 -13.45 -6.58
CA GLU A 60 -1.78 -14.31 -7.76
C GLU A 60 -1.03 -13.61 -8.90
N GLN A 61 -0.25 -14.39 -9.65
CA GLN A 61 0.45 -13.88 -10.82
C GLN A 61 -0.57 -13.34 -11.84
N PRO A 62 -0.51 -12.04 -12.20
CA PRO A 62 -1.40 -11.48 -13.19
C PRO A 62 -1.10 -12.09 -14.56
N ARG A 63 -2.11 -12.10 -15.43
CA ARG A 63 -1.99 -12.60 -16.80
C ARG A 63 -0.84 -11.89 -17.52
N TYR A 64 -0.12 -12.62 -18.36
CA TYR A 64 1.03 -12.10 -19.11
C TYR A 64 0.67 -10.80 -19.84
N GLY A 65 1.47 -9.74 -19.64
CA GLY A 65 1.24 -8.41 -20.23
C GLY A 65 0.29 -7.50 -19.45
N ALA A 66 -0.13 -7.87 -18.23
CA ALA A 66 -0.92 -6.98 -17.39
C ALA A 66 -0.17 -5.67 -17.09
N PRO A 67 -0.86 -4.52 -17.14
CA PRO A 67 -0.25 -3.24 -16.83
C PRO A 67 0.24 -3.21 -15.38
N GLN A 68 1.33 -2.48 -15.15
CA GLN A 68 1.84 -2.25 -13.80
C GLN A 68 0.76 -1.56 -12.96
N LEU A 69 0.54 -2.08 -11.74
CA LEU A 69 -0.46 -1.57 -10.83
C LEU A 69 -0.19 -0.10 -10.53
N LYS A 70 -1.15 0.76 -10.85
CA LYS A 70 -1.13 2.18 -10.47
C LYS A 70 -1.78 2.34 -9.10
N THR A 71 -1.37 3.35 -8.36
CA THR A 71 -1.98 3.69 -7.05
C THR A 71 -3.50 3.87 -7.17
N GLU A 72 -3.98 4.52 -8.24
CA GLU A 72 -5.41 4.74 -8.53
C GLU A 72 -6.22 3.45 -8.70
N GLN A 73 -5.56 2.34 -9.03
CA GLN A 73 -6.20 1.03 -9.25
C GLN A 73 -6.29 0.21 -7.96
N VAL A 74 -5.62 0.64 -6.88
CA VAL A 74 -5.70 -0.06 -5.59
C VAL A 74 -7.08 0.23 -4.96
N PRO A 75 -7.86 -0.79 -4.61
CA PRO A 75 -9.17 -0.57 -4.01
C PRO A 75 -9.04 0.20 -2.69
N ARG A 76 -9.70 1.36 -2.58
CA ARG A 76 -9.68 2.18 -1.35
C ARG A 76 -10.12 1.38 -0.13
N LYS A 77 -11.09 0.47 -0.27
CA LYS A 77 -11.54 -0.41 0.80
C LYS A 77 -10.42 -1.31 1.32
N LEU A 78 -9.58 -1.86 0.44
CA LEU A 78 -8.43 -2.68 0.84
C LEU A 78 -7.43 -1.85 1.63
N VAL A 79 -7.16 -0.62 1.18
CA VAL A 79 -6.26 0.32 1.88
C VAL A 79 -6.80 0.66 3.26
N ALA A 80 -8.08 1.03 3.37
CA ALA A 80 -8.70 1.36 4.66
C ALA A 80 -8.61 0.19 5.65
N THR A 81 -8.96 -1.03 5.21
CA THR A 81 -8.85 -2.23 6.06
C THR A 81 -7.41 -2.51 6.48
N ALA A 82 -6.45 -2.38 5.56
CA ALA A 82 -5.05 -2.60 5.88
C ALA A 82 -4.51 -1.57 6.89
N ILE A 83 -4.90 -0.29 6.76
CA ILE A 83 -4.57 0.75 7.71
C ILE A 83 -5.20 0.46 9.07
N ALA A 84 -6.50 0.15 9.12
CA ALA A 84 -7.18 -0.19 10.35
C ALA A 84 -6.47 -1.35 11.07
N SER A 85 -6.21 -2.48 10.39
CA SER A 85 -5.49 -3.61 10.99
C SER A 85 -4.05 -3.32 11.37
N ALA A 86 -3.35 -2.40 10.69
CA ALA A 86 -1.99 -2.01 11.07
C ALA A 86 -1.97 -1.09 12.30
N LEU A 87 -3.06 -0.37 12.55
CA LEU A 87 -3.23 0.54 13.68
C LEU A 87 -3.94 -0.10 14.87
N GLU A 88 -4.64 -1.21 14.64
CA GLU A 88 -5.25 -2.00 15.71
C GLU A 88 -4.18 -2.38 16.74
N PRO A 89 -4.43 -2.12 18.04
CA PRO A 89 -3.54 -2.59 19.07
C PRO A 89 -3.49 -4.13 18.98
N ALA A 90 -2.28 -4.69 18.91
CA ALA A 90 -2.07 -6.14 18.90
C ALA A 90 -2.60 -6.75 20.21
N GLY A 91 -3.89 -7.10 20.24
CA GLY A 91 -4.54 -7.70 21.41
C GLY A 91 -5.93 -7.19 21.78
N SER A 92 -6.82 -6.90 20.82
CA SER A 92 -8.26 -6.91 21.16
C SER A 92 -8.78 -8.36 21.16
N PRO A 93 -9.33 -8.86 22.29
CA PRO A 93 -9.89 -10.21 22.42
C PRO A 93 -11.22 -10.40 21.69
#